data_AF-A0A7S2FVH5-F1
#
_entry.id   AF-A0A7S2FVH5-F1
#
_cell.length_a   1.000
_cell.length_b   1.000
_cell.length_c   1.000
_cell.angle_alpha   90.00
_cell.angle_beta   90.00
_cell.angle_gamma   90.00
#
_symmetry.space_group_name_H-M   'P 1'
#
loop_
_entity.id
_entity.type
_entity.pdbx_description
1 polymer ?
#
loop_
_entity_poly.entity_id
_entity_poly.type
_entity_poly.pdbx_seq_one_letter_code
_entity_poly.pdbx_strand_id
1 'polypeptide(L)'
;VAGVYGGWTASDLTANVADVARLGYDIHSTSSGTKLLSKGSQRLMVPSSREIYSFATFNLEHMGITGHGNLLPDEYNEAYGHLGATYGYDSLIAYFPAIDVSISIGTSIETDDQSAPSDAMCLAYNAVLAASLGKAEKSCAFVKSSYYGGKCKCS
;
A
#
# COMPACT_ATOMS: atom_id res chain seq x y z
N VAL A 1 12.21 -2.12 15.79
CA VAL A 1 11.30 -2.90 14.92
C VAL A 1 10.40 -3.80 15.74
N ALA A 2 9.10 -3.49 15.83
CA ALA A 2 8.11 -4.34 16.48
C ALA A 2 7.23 -5.05 15.44
N GLY A 3 7.85 -5.85 14.55
CA GLY A 3 7.14 -6.62 13.54
C GLY A 3 6.41 -7.82 14.16
N VAL A 4 5.12 -7.99 13.86
CA VAL A 4 4.44 -9.28 14.08
C VAL A 4 4.87 -10.20 12.94
N TYR A 5 5.83 -11.09 13.23
CA TYR A 5 6.33 -12.08 12.29
C TYR A 5 5.30 -13.22 12.12
N GLY A 6 4.72 -13.37 10.93
CA GLY A 6 4.03 -14.60 10.56
C GLY A 6 5.07 -15.64 10.13
N GLY A 7 4.84 -16.94 10.40
CA GLY A 7 5.81 -18.05 10.24
C GLY A 7 6.52 -18.20 8.88
N TRP A 8 7.32 -19.26 8.66
CA TRP A 8 8.21 -19.43 7.48
C TRP A 8 7.65 -18.95 6.13
N THR A 9 6.38 -19.23 5.80
CA THR A 9 5.80 -18.77 4.51
C THR A 9 5.36 -17.30 4.48
N ALA A 10 5.26 -16.64 5.62
CA ALA A 10 4.73 -15.28 5.76
C ALA A 10 5.81 -14.20 5.90
N SER A 11 7.09 -14.56 6.08
CA SER A 11 8.18 -13.58 6.29
C SER A 11 9.47 -13.81 5.50
N ASP A 12 9.50 -14.77 4.56
CA ASP A 12 10.75 -15.24 3.92
C ASP A 12 10.88 -14.86 2.41
N LEU A 13 9.97 -14.04 1.88
CA LEU A 13 10.10 -13.56 0.49
C LEU A 13 11.25 -12.55 0.37
N THR A 14 12.25 -12.88 -0.45
CA THR A 14 13.32 -11.96 -0.86
C THR A 14 13.17 -11.63 -2.34
N ALA A 15 12.85 -10.38 -2.66
CA ALA A 15 12.69 -9.89 -4.01
C ALA A 15 13.02 -8.39 -4.08
N ASN A 16 13.26 -7.88 -5.29
CA ASN A 16 13.35 -6.43 -5.49
C ASN A 16 11.95 -5.80 -5.48
N VAL A 17 11.86 -4.51 -5.18
CA VAL A 17 10.58 -3.79 -5.10
C VAL A 17 9.79 -3.78 -6.42
N ALA A 18 10.46 -3.88 -7.57
CA ALA A 18 9.79 -3.88 -8.87
C ALA A 18 9.01 -5.19 -9.11
N ASP A 19 9.61 -6.34 -8.77
CA ASP A 19 8.95 -7.64 -8.85
C ASP A 19 7.79 -7.75 -7.85
N VAL A 20 7.95 -7.17 -6.66
CA VAL A 20 6.88 -7.12 -5.66
C VAL A 20 5.73 -6.23 -6.13
N ALA A 21 6.00 -5.04 -6.67
CA ALA A 21 4.97 -4.18 -7.26
C ALA A 21 4.24 -4.89 -8.42
N ARG A 22 4.98 -5.59 -9.28
CA ARG A 22 4.39 -6.39 -10.35
C ARG A 22 3.50 -7.51 -9.81
N LEU A 23 3.93 -8.21 -8.75
CA LEU A 23 3.12 -9.22 -8.09
C LEU A 23 1.81 -8.63 -7.55
N GLY A 24 1.85 -7.47 -6.89
CA GLY A 24 0.65 -6.79 -6.41
C GLY A 24 -0.29 -6.41 -7.56
N TYR A 25 0.26 -5.90 -8.65
CA TYR A 25 -0.50 -5.61 -9.86
C TYR A 25 -1.15 -6.88 -10.45
N ASP A 26 -0.39 -7.96 -10.60
CA ASP A 26 -0.89 -9.22 -11.19
C ASP A 26 -1.93 -9.94 -10.28
N ILE A 27 -1.87 -9.73 -8.96
CA ILE A 27 -2.88 -10.21 -8.00
C ILE A 27 -4.17 -9.40 -8.13
N HIS A 28 -4.07 -8.08 -8.15
CA HIS A 28 -5.22 -7.20 -7.91
C HIS A 28 -5.83 -6.58 -9.17
N SER A 29 -5.04 -6.31 -10.19
CA SER A 29 -5.53 -5.67 -11.41
C SER A 29 -6.57 -6.55 -12.10
N THR A 30 -7.65 -5.91 -12.53
CA THR A 30 -8.68 -6.57 -13.35
C THR A 30 -8.40 -6.44 -14.85
N SER A 31 -7.50 -5.52 -15.21
CA SER A 31 -7.09 -5.13 -16.57
C SER A 31 -5.98 -6.01 -17.13
N SER A 32 -5.18 -6.67 -16.29
CA SER A 32 -4.06 -7.50 -16.76
C SER A 32 -4.57 -8.75 -17.51
N GLY A 33 -4.02 -9.00 -18.70
CA GLY A 33 -4.29 -10.20 -19.50
C GLY A 33 -3.72 -11.49 -18.88
N THR A 34 -2.83 -11.36 -17.89
CA THR A 34 -2.17 -12.47 -17.19
C THR A 34 -2.76 -12.58 -15.79
N LYS A 35 -3.85 -13.33 -15.65
CA LYS A 35 -4.54 -13.45 -14.37
C LYS A 35 -3.92 -14.56 -13.53
N LEU A 36 -3.13 -14.17 -12.52
CA LEU A 36 -2.63 -15.11 -11.50
C LEU A 36 -3.80 -15.75 -10.72
N LEU A 37 -4.89 -15.01 -10.55
CA LEU A 37 -6.06 -15.42 -9.77
C LEU A 37 -7.34 -15.37 -10.60
N SER A 38 -8.27 -16.26 -10.25
CA SER A 38 -9.64 -16.14 -10.75
C SER A 38 -10.30 -14.85 -10.23
N LYS A 39 -11.26 -14.29 -10.97
CA LYS A 39 -12.06 -13.14 -10.48
C LYS A 39 -12.74 -13.42 -9.14
N GLY A 40 -13.12 -14.68 -8.88
CA GLY A 40 -13.71 -15.09 -7.61
C GLY A 40 -12.72 -14.97 -6.46
N SER A 41 -11.50 -15.46 -6.65
CA SER A 41 -10.41 -15.37 -5.67
C SER A 41 -10.00 -13.93 -5.40
N GLN A 42 -9.86 -13.09 -6.44
CA GLN A 42 -9.55 -11.67 -6.29
C GLN A 42 -10.59 -10.96 -5.42
N ARG A 43 -11.89 -11.22 -5.63
CA ARG A 43 -12.96 -10.62 -4.82
C ARG A 43 -12.92 -11.00 -3.35
N LEU A 44 -12.38 -12.16 -2.99
CA LEU A 44 -12.19 -12.54 -1.59
C LEU A 44 -11.06 -11.73 -0.93
N MET A 45 -10.14 -11.17 -1.71
CA MET A 45 -9.00 -10.39 -1.22
C MET A 45 -9.32 -8.91 -1.07
N VAL A 46 -10.28 -8.37 -1.84
CA VAL A 46 -10.68 -6.96 -1.73
C VAL A 46 -11.44 -6.74 -0.40
N PRO A 47 -10.90 -5.94 0.54
CA PRO A 47 -11.58 -5.67 1.79
C PRO A 47 -12.75 -4.70 1.58
N SER A 48 -13.82 -4.85 2.37
CA SER A 48 -14.86 -3.82 2.41
C SER A 48 -14.37 -2.57 3.15
N SER A 49 -15.06 -1.43 2.97
CA SER A 49 -14.76 -0.18 3.69
C SER A 49 -14.94 -0.27 5.20
N ARG A 50 -15.51 -1.37 5.73
CA ARG A 50 -15.68 -1.60 7.17
C ARG A 50 -14.64 -2.56 7.77
N GLU A 51 -13.85 -3.22 6.93
CA GLU A 51 -12.90 -4.26 7.34
C GLU A 51 -11.47 -3.74 7.20
N ILE A 52 -10.67 -3.92 8.25
CA ILE A 52 -9.24 -3.59 8.21
C ILE A 52 -8.41 -4.64 7.44
N TYR A 53 -8.96 -5.85 7.29
CA TYR A 53 -8.26 -7.00 6.71
C TYR A 53 -9.28 -7.99 6.10
N SER A 54 -8.95 -8.52 4.92
CA SER A 54 -9.73 -9.54 4.22
C SER A 54 -8.89 -10.81 4.01
N PHE A 55 -9.10 -11.56 2.93
CA PHE A 55 -8.27 -12.73 2.63
C PHE A 55 -6.83 -12.32 2.27
N ALA A 56 -5.96 -12.33 3.29
CA ALA A 56 -4.54 -12.00 3.20
C ALA A 56 -4.22 -10.60 2.62
N THR A 57 -5.10 -9.62 2.84
CA THR A 57 -4.97 -8.27 2.28
C THR A 57 -5.48 -7.23 3.27
N PHE A 58 -4.68 -6.21 3.58
CA PHE A 58 -5.06 -5.06 4.38
C PHE A 58 -5.85 -4.05 3.57
N ASN A 59 -6.81 -3.40 4.24
CA ASN A 59 -7.41 -2.17 3.76
C ASN A 59 -6.52 -1.00 4.19
N LEU A 60 -5.73 -0.48 3.25
CA LEU A 60 -4.74 0.57 3.51
C LEU A 60 -5.37 1.97 3.53
N GLU A 61 -6.62 2.13 3.08
CA GLU A 61 -7.40 3.35 3.27
C GLU A 61 -7.59 3.63 4.77
N HIS A 62 -7.92 2.62 5.58
CA HIS A 62 -8.03 2.75 7.05
C HIS A 62 -6.72 3.18 7.71
N MET A 63 -5.59 2.92 7.06
CA MET A 63 -4.26 3.36 7.50
C MET A 63 -3.89 4.77 6.99
N GLY A 64 -4.76 5.40 6.20
CA GLY A 64 -4.63 6.76 5.72
C GLY A 64 -3.46 6.97 4.75
N ILE A 65 -3.02 5.94 4.01
CA ILE A 65 -1.80 6.02 3.19
C ILE A 65 -1.91 6.97 1.99
N THR A 66 -3.13 7.22 1.48
CA THR A 66 -3.40 8.07 0.31
C THR A 66 -3.50 9.55 0.68
N GLY A 67 -4.17 9.85 1.79
CA GLY A 67 -4.26 11.19 2.37
C GLY A 67 -5.29 12.12 1.75
N HIS A 68 -6.18 11.60 0.90
CA HIS A 68 -7.14 12.45 0.22
C HIS A 68 -8.43 12.68 1.00
N GLY A 69 -8.94 11.75 1.81
CA GLY A 69 -10.21 11.93 2.51
C GLY A 69 -11.27 12.54 1.57
N ASN A 70 -11.90 13.65 1.96
CA ASN A 70 -12.90 14.34 1.13
C ASN A 70 -12.32 15.28 0.03
N LEU A 71 -11.00 15.32 -0.18
CA LEU A 71 -10.35 16.24 -1.14
C LEU A 71 -10.42 15.75 -2.59
N LEU A 72 -10.60 14.45 -2.79
CA LEU A 72 -10.80 13.81 -4.09
C LEU A 72 -12.02 12.88 -3.99
N PRO A 73 -12.60 12.45 -5.13
CA PRO A 73 -13.58 11.38 -5.13
C PRO A 73 -13.10 10.15 -4.34
N ASP A 74 -14.02 9.48 -3.65
CA ASP A 74 -13.71 8.40 -2.71
C ASP A 74 -12.89 7.26 -3.33
N GLU A 75 -13.00 7.04 -4.65
CA GLU A 75 -12.23 6.05 -5.40
C GLU A 75 -10.70 6.26 -5.31
N TYR A 76 -10.21 7.50 -5.13
CA TYR A 76 -8.79 7.79 -4.96
C TYR A 76 -8.30 7.59 -3.51
N ASN A 77 -9.20 7.29 -2.57
CA ASN A 77 -8.80 6.88 -1.23
C ASN A 77 -8.57 5.37 -1.14
N GLU A 78 -9.19 4.60 -2.03
CA GLU A 78 -9.14 3.15 -2.01
C GLU A 78 -7.71 2.65 -2.26
N ALA A 79 -7.23 1.84 -1.32
CA ALA A 79 -5.94 1.18 -1.43
C ALA A 79 -5.96 -0.12 -0.64
N TYR A 80 -5.41 -1.19 -1.22
CA TYR A 80 -5.29 -2.47 -0.55
C TYR A 80 -3.96 -3.14 -0.88
N GLY A 81 -3.49 -3.98 0.03
CA GLY A 81 -2.21 -4.65 -0.13
C GLY A 81 -1.71 -5.24 1.18
N HIS A 82 -0.41 -5.12 1.46
CA HIS A 82 0.17 -5.77 2.63
C HIS A 82 1.34 -4.99 3.25
N LEU A 83 1.51 -5.16 4.55
CA LEU A 83 2.66 -4.69 5.33
C LEU A 83 3.61 -5.87 5.58
N GLY A 84 4.90 -5.69 5.40
CA GLY A 84 5.90 -6.71 5.72
C GLY A 84 6.88 -6.19 6.75
N ALA A 85 7.23 -7.01 7.73
CA ALA A 85 8.28 -6.72 8.70
C ALA A 85 9.08 -8.01 8.94
N THR A 86 10.37 -8.02 8.61
CA THR A 86 11.23 -9.20 8.76
C THR A 86 12.70 -8.78 8.94
N TYR A 87 13.41 -9.38 9.90
CA TYR A 87 14.88 -9.28 10.06
C TYR A 87 15.52 -7.89 9.84
N GLY A 88 14.95 -6.80 10.39
CA GLY A 88 15.49 -5.43 10.23
C GLY A 88 15.03 -4.71 8.95
N TYR A 89 14.01 -5.25 8.28
CA TYR A 89 13.39 -4.66 7.11
C TYR A 89 11.90 -4.49 7.32
N ASP A 90 11.40 -3.32 6.93
CA ASP A 90 9.99 -3.01 6.82
C ASP A 90 9.64 -2.74 5.35
N SER A 91 8.46 -3.17 4.95
CA SER A 91 7.98 -3.03 3.58
C SER A 91 6.47 -2.79 3.53
N LEU A 92 6.03 -2.21 2.42
CA LEU A 92 4.63 -1.99 2.12
C LEU A 92 4.41 -2.21 0.64
N ILE A 93 3.36 -2.97 0.30
CA ILE A 93 2.83 -3.04 -1.06
C ILE A 93 1.39 -2.53 -1.05
N ALA A 94 1.05 -1.69 -2.00
CA ALA A 94 -0.30 -1.19 -2.22
C ALA A 94 -0.69 -1.32 -3.70
N TYR A 95 -1.97 -1.57 -3.95
CA TYR A 95 -2.61 -1.41 -5.24
C TYR A 95 -3.73 -0.37 -5.11
N PHE A 96 -3.79 0.52 -6.10
CA PHE A 96 -4.69 1.67 -6.17
C PHE A 96 -5.62 1.50 -7.38
N PRO A 97 -6.88 1.05 -7.19
CA PRO A 97 -7.77 0.69 -8.29
C PRO A 97 -8.15 1.86 -9.19
N ALA A 98 -8.33 3.08 -8.65
CA ALA A 98 -8.77 4.23 -9.42
C ALA A 98 -7.80 4.64 -10.54
N ILE A 99 -6.51 4.32 -10.39
CA ILE A 99 -5.47 4.60 -11.39
C ILE A 99 -4.79 3.34 -11.93
N ASP A 100 -5.25 2.15 -11.51
CA ASP A 100 -4.70 0.83 -11.88
C ASP A 100 -3.17 0.77 -11.71
N VAL A 101 -2.67 1.10 -10.52
CA VAL A 101 -1.22 1.10 -10.21
C VAL A 101 -0.94 0.29 -8.94
N SER A 102 0.17 -0.46 -8.94
CA SER A 102 0.76 -0.99 -7.72
C SER A 102 2.09 -0.31 -7.39
N ILE A 103 2.31 -0.01 -6.11
CA ILE A 103 3.54 0.56 -5.59
C ILE A 103 4.04 -0.35 -4.48
N SER A 104 5.34 -0.64 -4.48
CA SER A 104 6.02 -1.36 -3.41
C SER A 104 7.19 -0.54 -2.88
N ILE A 105 7.30 -0.48 -1.56
CA ILE A 105 8.36 0.16 -0.81
C ILE A 105 9.01 -0.89 0.08
N GLY A 106 10.33 -0.97 0.06
CA GLY A 106 11.14 -1.78 0.98
C GLY A 106 12.20 -0.90 1.61
N THR A 107 12.42 -1.06 2.91
CA THR A 107 13.33 -0.23 3.70
C THR A 107 14.11 -1.07 4.69
N SER A 108 15.33 -0.65 5.00
CA SER A 108 16.13 -1.18 6.10
C SER A 108 15.93 -0.27 7.31
N ILE A 109 14.97 -0.64 8.16
CA ILE A 109 14.62 0.12 9.36
C ILE A 109 14.89 -0.76 10.56
N GLU A 110 15.71 -0.25 11.48
CA GLU A 110 16.10 -0.94 12.70
C GLU A 110 15.44 -0.28 13.94
N THR A 111 15.05 1.00 13.84
CA THR A 111 14.45 1.77 14.94
C THR A 111 13.19 2.52 14.50
N ASP A 112 12.34 2.87 15.48
CA ASP A 112 11.08 3.59 15.22
C ASP A 112 11.29 5.09 14.89
N ASP A 113 12.54 5.57 14.92
CA ASP A 113 12.93 6.96 14.63
C ASP A 113 13.23 7.20 13.13
N GLN A 114 13.25 6.14 12.32
CA GLN A 114 13.46 6.23 10.87
C GLN A 114 12.13 6.40 10.13
N SER A 115 12.17 6.99 8.93
CA SER A 115 10.99 7.10 8.06
C SER A 115 10.44 5.71 7.72
N ALA A 116 9.15 5.48 7.98
CA ALA A 116 8.50 4.21 7.71
C ALA A 116 8.12 4.09 6.23
N PRO A 117 7.82 2.88 5.72
CA PRO A 117 7.32 2.71 4.36
C PRO A 117 6.07 3.55 4.04
N SER A 118 5.24 3.85 5.04
CA SER A 118 4.07 4.73 4.91
C SER A 118 4.43 6.16 4.52
N ASP A 119 5.57 6.68 4.98
CA ASP A 119 6.06 8.02 4.63
C ASP A 119 6.39 8.10 3.14
N ALA A 120 7.16 7.13 2.65
CA ALA A 120 7.48 7.03 1.24
C ALA A 120 6.25 6.74 0.37
N MET A 121 5.33 5.90 0.84
CA MET A 121 4.10 5.59 0.11
C MET A 121 3.20 6.82 -0.08
N CYS A 122 3.05 7.65 0.96
CA CYS A 122 2.30 8.91 0.89
C CYS A 122 2.81 9.81 -0.24
N LEU A 123 4.12 9.98 -0.35
CA LEU A 123 4.76 10.78 -1.39
C LEU A 123 4.61 10.12 -2.77
N ALA A 124 4.98 8.84 -2.87
CA ALA A 124 5.00 8.12 -4.14
C ALA A 124 3.61 8.05 -4.79
N TYR A 125 2.58 7.72 -4.01
CA TYR A 125 1.21 7.65 -4.52
C TYR A 125 0.74 9.02 -5.04
N ASN A 126 0.97 10.09 -4.29
CA ASN A 126 0.53 11.42 -4.67
C ASN A 126 1.26 11.97 -5.91
N ALA A 127 2.55 11.68 -6.04
CA ALA A 127 3.32 12.01 -7.25
C ALA A 127 2.77 11.25 -8.48
N VAL A 128 2.52 9.94 -8.35
CA VAL A 128 1.96 9.12 -9.43
C VAL A 128 0.55 9.56 -9.80
N LEU A 129 -0.29 9.86 -8.81
CA LEU A 129 -1.65 10.34 -9.03
C LEU A 129 -1.66 11.69 -9.76
N ALA A 130 -0.81 12.63 -9.34
CA ALA A 130 -0.68 13.92 -10.00
C ALA A 130 -0.28 13.76 -11.46
N ALA A 131 0.72 12.92 -11.74
CA ALA A 131 1.16 12.59 -13.10
C ALA A 131 0.05 11.94 -13.93
N SER A 132 -0.67 10.96 -13.35
CA SER A 132 -1.79 10.25 -14.00
C SER A 132 -2.93 11.21 -14.39
N LEU A 133 -3.21 12.20 -13.54
CA LEU A 133 -4.26 13.20 -13.78
C LEU A 133 -3.80 14.41 -14.59
N GLY A 134 -2.52 14.51 -14.97
CA GLY A 134 -1.96 15.69 -15.63
C GLY A 134 -2.01 16.96 -14.75
N LYS A 135 -1.91 16.79 -13.43
CA LYS A 135 -1.95 17.88 -12.43
C LYS A 135 -0.57 18.09 -11.81
N ALA A 136 -0.38 19.26 -11.20
CA ALA A 136 0.80 19.51 -10.38
C ALA A 136 0.77 18.65 -9.11
N GLU A 137 1.95 18.20 -8.67
CA GLU A 137 2.12 17.49 -7.40
C GLU A 137 1.81 18.43 -6.23
N LYS A 138 1.13 17.91 -5.22
CA LYS A 138 0.88 18.61 -3.95
C LYS A 138 1.99 18.31 -2.95
N SER A 139 2.22 19.24 -2.04
CA SER A 139 3.14 18.96 -0.93
C SER A 139 2.47 18.01 0.06
N CYS A 140 2.97 16.79 0.17
CA CYS A 140 2.40 15.76 1.04
C CYS A 140 3.37 15.35 2.15
N ALA A 141 2.85 14.98 3.31
CA ALA A 141 3.62 14.38 4.40
C ALA A 141 2.76 13.38 5.17
N PHE A 142 3.35 12.24 5.54
CA PHE A 142 2.68 11.29 6.41
C PHE A 142 2.79 11.76 7.86
N VAL A 143 1.65 11.87 8.55
CA VAL A 143 1.58 12.24 9.95
C VAL A 143 1.16 11.03 10.75
N LYS A 144 2.13 10.44 11.46
CA LYS A 144 1.91 9.31 12.38
C LYS A 144 1.02 9.76 13.54
N SER A 145 -0.03 8.99 13.83
CA SER A 145 -0.93 9.21 14.98
C SER A 145 -0.89 8.08 15.99
N SER A 146 -0.42 6.90 15.59
CA SER A 146 -0.19 5.74 16.43
C SER A 146 0.81 4.79 15.76
N TYR A 147 1.02 3.60 16.33
CA TYR A 147 1.91 2.60 15.77
C TYR A 147 1.44 2.08 14.40
N TYR A 148 0.16 1.68 14.28
CA TYR A 148 -0.46 1.22 13.03
C TYR A 148 -1.21 2.32 12.27
N GLY A 149 -1.20 3.54 12.80
CA GLY A 149 -2.10 4.60 12.37
C GLY A 149 -1.37 5.88 12.03
N GLY A 150 -1.81 6.50 10.96
CA GLY A 150 -1.42 7.83 10.58
C GLY A 150 -2.31 8.30 9.45
N LYS A 151 -1.93 9.41 8.85
CA LYS A 151 -2.52 9.84 7.59
C LYS A 151 -1.54 10.64 6.79
N CYS A 152 -1.51 10.38 5.50
CA CYS A 152 -0.95 11.28 4.54
C CYS A 152 -1.77 12.58 4.56
N LYS A 153 -1.09 13.73 4.60
CA LYS A 153 -1.70 15.05 4.54
C LYS A 153 -1.07 15.80 3.37
N CYS A 154 -1.90 16.28 2.46
CA CYS A 154 -1.47 17.05 1.29
C CYS A 154 -2.03 18.47 1.32
N SER A 155 -1.20 19.45 0.99
CA SER A 155 -1.56 20.86 0.80
C SER A 155 -1.36 21.30 -0.64
#